data_AF-A0AAE7A7W5-F1
#
_entry.id   AF-A0AAE7A7W5-F1
#
_cell.length_a   1.000
_cell.length_b   1.000
_cell.length_c   1.000
_cell.angle_alpha   90.00
_cell.angle_beta   90.00
_cell.angle_gamma   90.00
#
_symmetry.space_group_name_H-M   'P 1'
#
loop_
_entity.id
_entity.type
_entity.pdbx_description
1 polymer ?
#
loop_
_entity_poly.entity_id
_entity_poly.type
_entity_poly.pdbx_seq_one_letter_code
_entity_poly.pdbx_strand_id
1 'polypeptide(L)' 'MEKLQVQTDKGWAFVFCFIGKKLETTDNRDHALPRKCPELAGRILEEFERDFPERKFRLA' A
#
# COMPACT_ATOMS: atom_id res chain seq x y z
N MET A 1 -12.26 6.01 -3.38
CA MET A 1 -10.82 5.96 -3.70
C MET A 1 -10.29 4.64 -3.18
N GLU A 2 -9.69 3.85 -4.06
CA GLU A 2 -9.03 2.60 -3.67
C GLU A 2 -7.75 2.90 -2.89
N LYS A 3 -7.40 2.03 -1.95
CA LYS A 3 -6.26 2.15 -1.05
C LYS A 3 -5.32 0.97 -1.26
N LEU A 4 -4.03 1.26 -1.19
CA LEU A 4 -2.97 0.27 -1.26
C LEU A 4 -3.06 -0.65 -0.04
N GLN A 5 -3.20 -1.94 -0.32
CA GLN A 5 -3.07 -3.00 0.67
C GLN A 5 -1.88 -3.88 0.32
N VAL A 6 -1.27 -4.46 1.35
CA VAL A 6 -0.20 -5.46 1.24
C VAL A 6 -0.65 -6.77 1.91
N GLN A 7 -0.29 -7.90 1.31
CA GLN A 7 -0.54 -9.21 1.89
C GLN A 7 0.43 -9.45 3.06
N THR A 8 -0.12 -9.82 4.21
CA THR A 8 0.61 -10.23 5.42
C THR A 8 0.18 -11.62 5.85
N ASP A 9 0.85 -12.21 6.85
CA ASP A 9 0.46 -13.50 7.44
C ASP A 9 -0.97 -13.50 8.03
N LYS A 10 -1.48 -12.32 8.40
CA LYS A 10 -2.81 -12.13 8.98
C LYS A 10 -3.89 -11.74 7.95
N GLY A 11 -3.54 -11.69 6.67
CA GLY A 11 -4.40 -11.21 5.60
C GLY A 11 -3.94 -9.87 5.00
N TRP A 12 -4.86 -9.14 4.39
CA TRP A 12 -4.57 -7.87 3.73
C TRP A 12 -4.58 -6.71 4.73
N ALA A 13 -3.51 -5.93 4.74
CA ALA A 13 -3.36 -4.75 5.61
C ALA A 13 -3.17 -3.48 4.78
N PHE A 14 -3.72 -2.35 5.21
CA PHE A 14 -3.52 -1.10 4.48
C PHE A 14 -2.12 -0.53 4.69
N VAL A 15 -1.53 0.01 3.63
CA VAL A 15 -0.19 0.60 3.68
C VAL A 15 -0.29 2.06 4.10
N PHE A 16 0.36 2.41 5.22
CA PHE A 16 0.41 3.77 5.75
C PHE A 16 1.54 4.59 5.14
N CYS A 17 2.75 4.03 5.14
CA CYS A 17 3.96 4.61 4.55
C CYS A 17 5.04 3.53 4.38
N PHE A 18 6.15 3.92 3.78
CA PHE A 18 7.38 3.15 3.77
C PHE A 18 8.53 4.07 4.16
N ILE A 19 9.50 3.53 4.89
CA ILE A 19 10.71 4.25 5.31
C ILE A 19 11.91 3.39 4.91
N GLY A 20 12.65 3.83 3.89
CA GLY A 20 13.71 3.03 3.28
C GLY A 20 13.13 1.78 2.61
N LYS A 21 13.24 0.63 3.29
CA LYS A 21 12.69 -0.67 2.86
C LYS A 21 11.68 -1.26 3.85
N LYS A 22 11.27 -0.52 4.87
CA LYS A 22 10.29 -1.00 5.84
C LYS A 22 8.91 -0.45 5.49
N LEU A 23 7.96 -1.36 5.30
CA LEU A 23 6.55 -1.05 5.11
C LEU A 23 5.85 -0.94 6.46
N GLU A 24 5.17 0.17 6.68
CA GLU A 24 4.32 0.39 7.84
C GLU A 24 2.86 0.24 7.41
N THR A 25 2.09 -0.52 8.16
CA THR A 25 0.68 -0.78 7.88
C THR A 25 -0.21 -0.11 8.92
N THR A 26 -1.48 0.08 8.58
CA THR A 26 -2.47 0.67 9.48
C THR A 26 -3.82 0.01 9.28
N ASP A 27 -4.63 -0.03 10.35
CA ASP A 27 -6.03 -0.43 10.27
C ASP A 27 -6.94 0.74 9.85
N ASN A 28 -6.42 1.98 9.90
CA ASN A 28 -7.17 3.17 9.50
C ASN A 28 -7.06 3.43 7.99
N ARG A 29 -8.14 3.14 7.26
CA ARG A 29 -8.24 3.32 5.82
C ARG A 29 -7.99 4.76 5.34
N ASP A 30 -8.35 5.77 6.14
CA ASP A 30 -8.14 7.18 5.76
C ASP A 30 -6.65 7.56 5.75
N HIS A 31 -5.84 6.87 6.56
CA HIS A 31 -4.39 7.09 6.62
C HIS A 31 -3.62 6.30 5.56
N ALA A 32 -4.29 5.33 4.92
CA ALA A 32 -3.72 4.49 3.88
C ALA A 32 -3.41 5.28 2.60
N LEU A 33 -2.34 4.86 1.92
CA LEU A 33 -1.97 5.37 0.61
C LEU A 33 -2.97 4.90 -0.46
N PRO A 34 -3.22 5.70 -1.51
CA PRO A 34 -2.94 7.13 -1.60
C PRO A 34 -3.87 7.95 -0.68
N ARG A 35 -3.34 9.01 -0.05
CA ARG A 35 -4.11 9.84 0.90
C ARG A 35 -5.00 10.90 0.24
N LYS A 36 -4.54 11.51 -0.86
CA LYS A 36 -5.18 12.72 -1.42
C LYS A 36 -5.60 12.61 -2.89
N CYS A 37 -4.90 11.82 -3.71
CA CYS A 37 -5.14 11.77 -5.15
C CYS A 37 -5.39 10.34 -5.63
N PRO A 38 -6.59 10.03 -6.18
CA PRO A 38 -6.93 8.69 -6.65
C PRO A 38 -6.11 8.29 -7.89
N GLU A 39 -5.73 9.26 -8.74
CA GLU A 39 -4.86 9.05 -9.89
C GLU A 39 -3.46 8.51 -9.53
N LEU A 40 -3.03 8.68 -8.27
CA LEU A 40 -1.78 8.13 -7.78
C LEU A 40 -1.90 6.68 -7.35
N ALA A 41 -3.11 6.11 -7.23
CA ALA A 41 -3.31 4.74 -6.77
C ALA A 41 -2.60 3.72 -7.69
N GLY A 42 -2.79 3.86 -9.01
CA GLY A 42 -2.13 2.99 -9.99
C GLY A 42 -0.61 3.11 -9.94
N ARG A 43 -0.08 4.35 -9.95
CA ARG A 43 1.36 4.60 -9.88
C ARG A 43 1.98 4.04 -8.59
N ILE A 44 1.31 4.24 -7.45
CA ILE A 44 1.76 3.71 -6.16
C ILE A 44 1.76 2.19 -6.16
N LEU A 45 0.76 1.54 -6.77
CA LEU A 45 0.77 0.08 -6.87
C LEU A 45 1.99 -0.40 -7.65
N GLU A 46 2.23 0.15 -8.84
CA GLU A 46 3.35 -0.21 -9.72
C GLU A 46 4.71 0.03 -9.04
N GLU A 47 4.87 1.16 -8.34
CA GLU A 47 6.10 1.48 -7.60
C GLU A 47 6.38 0.46 -6.49
N PHE A 48 5.34 0.05 -5.74
CA PHE A 48 5.52 -0.88 -4.64
C PHE A 48 5.76 -2.32 -5.10
N GLU A 49 5.11 -2.76 -6.19
CA GLU A 49 5.39 -4.06 -6.79
C GLU A 49 6.83 -4.15 -7.31
N ARG A 50 7.40 -3.05 -7.81
CA ARG A 50 8.80 -2.98 -8.24
C ARG A 50 9.77 -2.96 -7.06
N ASP A 51 9.49 -2.16 -6.03
CA ASP A 51 10.40 -1.93 -4.91
C ASP A 51 10.36 -3.08 -3.88
N PHE A 52 9.26 -3.83 -3.83
CA PHE A 52 9.03 -4.97 -2.92
C PHE A 52 8.53 -6.21 -3.68
N PRO A 53 9.35 -6.79 -4.58
CA PRO A 53 8.92 -7.87 -5.48
C PRO A 53 8.56 -9.16 -4.73
N GLU A 54 9.03 -9.34 -3.50
CA GLU A 54 8.65 -10.48 -2.65
C GLU A 54 7.29 -10.33 -1.97
N ARG A 55 6.63 -9.17 -2.10
CA ARG A 55 5.34 -8.88 -1.48
C ARG A 55 4.24 -8.75 -2.53
N LYS A 56 3.00 -9.00 -2.11
CA LYS A 56 1.81 -8.84 -2.95
C LYS A 56 1.04 -7.60 -2.54
N PHE A 57 0.73 -6.76 -3.51
CA PHE A 57 -0.05 -5.54 -3.30
C PHE A 57 -1.36 -5.58 -4.08
N ARG A 58 -2.33 -4.77 -3.65
CA ARG A 58 -3.56 -4.52 -4.39
C ARG A 58 -4.16 -3.17 -4.03
N LEU A 59 -5.12 -2.74 -4.84
CA LEU A 59 -5.97 -1.58 -4.56
C LEU A 59 -7.34 -2.08 -4.06
N ALA A 60 -7.83 -1.52 -2.94
CA ALA A 60 -9.11 -1.87 -2.30
C ALA A 60 -9.76 -0.70 -1.54
#